data_AF-A0A535ZW43-F1
#
_entry.id   AF-A0A535ZW43-F1
#
_cell.length_a   1.000
_cell.length_b   1.000
_cell.length_c   1.000
_cell.angle_alpha   90.00
_cell.angle_beta   90.00
_cell.angle_gamma   90.00
#
_symmetry.space_group_name_H-M   'P 1'
#
loop_
_entity.id
_entity.type
_entity.pdbx_description
1 polymer ?
#
loop_
_entity_poly.entity_id
_entity_poly.type
_entity_poly.pdbx_seq_one_letter_code
_entity_poly.pdbx_strand_id
1 'polypeptide(L)'
;MRTLSTQVKLRRLVRSTSDAFSRVRWQPSDRSVAGSIVDRLLELAAEVRESWAQEAIAGRPGEALSAFVAESMRMVELAISGIAQEGSDLELLRQDFDRAALPLEVFLRGLDAEPALQRSA
;
A
#
# COMPACT_ATOMS: atom_id res chain seq x y z
N MET A 1 -8.58 2.00 17.44
CA MET A 1 -9.29 1.51 16.22
C MET A 1 -8.90 0.04 16.01
N ARG A 2 -9.53 -0.74 15.12
CA ARG A 2 -9.02 -2.06 14.73
C ARG A 2 -8.74 -2.05 13.23
N THR A 3 -7.50 -2.32 12.84
CA THR A 3 -6.99 -2.15 11.47
C THR A 3 -6.32 -3.41 10.91
N LEU A 4 -6.50 -4.55 11.57
CA LEU A 4 -5.82 -5.81 11.27
C LEU A 4 -6.05 -6.28 9.83
N SER A 5 -7.27 -6.11 9.29
CA SER A 5 -7.57 -6.55 7.92
C SER A 5 -6.81 -5.69 6.91
N THR A 6 -6.82 -4.37 7.10
CA THR A 6 -6.07 -3.42 6.26
C THR A 6 -4.57 -3.70 6.34
N GLN A 7 -4.03 -3.96 7.54
CA GLN A 7 -2.61 -4.30 7.70
C GLN A 7 -2.20 -5.59 7.00
N VAL A 8 -3.03 -6.64 7.05
CA VAL A 8 -2.74 -7.92 6.36
C VAL A 8 -2.70 -7.70 4.85
N LYS A 9 -3.66 -6.98 4.30
CA LYS A 9 -3.73 -6.66 2.87
C LYS A 9 -2.57 -5.74 2.44
N LEU A 10 -2.22 -4.74 3.25
CA LEU A 10 -1.08 -3.86 2.98
C LEU A 10 0.24 -4.63 2.96
N ARG A 11 0.45 -5.54 3.92
CA ARG A 11 1.64 -6.43 3.92
C ARG A 11 1.71 -7.34 2.69
N ARG A 12 0.55 -7.79 2.20
CA ARG A 12 0.47 -8.58 0.96
C ARG A 12 0.87 -7.71 -0.24
N LEU A 13 0.34 -6.49 -0.33
CA LEU A 13 0.69 -5.53 -1.37
C LEU A 13 2.20 -5.23 -1.37
N VAL A 14 2.78 -4.85 -0.22
CA VAL A 14 4.22 -4.57 -0.08
C VAL A 14 5.08 -5.74 -0.58
N ARG A 15 4.75 -6.98 -0.17
CA ARG A 15 5.46 -8.17 -0.64
C ARG A 15 5.32 -8.39 -2.14
N SER A 16 4.10 -8.32 -2.67
CA SER A 16 3.84 -8.49 -4.10
C SER A 16 4.52 -7.43 -4.96
N THR A 17 4.58 -6.19 -4.49
CA THR A 17 5.28 -5.09 -5.18
C THR A 17 6.80 -5.32 -5.20
N SER A 18 7.39 -5.77 -4.09
CA SER A 18 8.83 -6.11 -4.04
C SER A 18 9.20 -7.23 -5.03
N ASP A 19 8.36 -8.27 -5.11
CA ASP A 19 8.52 -9.35 -6.09
C ASP A 19 8.36 -8.84 -7.53
N ALA A 20 7.41 -7.94 -7.78
CA ALA A 20 7.15 -7.34 -9.09
C ALA A 20 8.33 -6.49 -9.58
N PHE A 21 8.87 -5.59 -8.75
CA PHE A 21 10.06 -4.81 -9.09
C PHE A 21 11.26 -5.71 -9.41
N SER A 22 11.42 -6.80 -8.66
CA SER A 22 12.46 -7.80 -8.92
C SER A 22 12.27 -8.44 -10.30
N ARG A 23 11.04 -8.86 -10.65
CA ARG A 23 10.74 -9.50 -11.95
C ARG A 23 10.96 -8.57 -13.13
N VAL A 24 10.42 -7.35 -13.07
CA VAL A 24 10.53 -6.36 -14.17
C VAL A 24 11.99 -6.00 -14.43
N ARG A 25 12.81 -5.89 -13.37
CA ARG A 25 14.26 -5.65 -13.49
C ARG A 25 14.99 -6.75 -14.28
N TRP A 26 14.56 -8.01 -14.15
CA TRP A 26 15.20 -9.15 -14.83
C TRP A 26 14.58 -9.46 -16.21
N GLN A 27 13.37 -9.00 -16.49
CA GLN A 27 12.67 -9.23 -17.77
C GLN A 27 12.06 -7.92 -18.33
N PRO A 28 12.88 -6.96 -18.79
CA PRO A 28 12.42 -5.61 -19.12
C PRO A 28 11.63 -5.51 -20.43
N SER A 29 11.79 -6.49 -21.33
CA SER A 29 11.31 -6.41 -22.71
C SER A 29 9.87 -6.88 -22.93
N ASP A 30 9.22 -7.48 -21.92
CA ASP A 30 7.84 -7.96 -22.04
C ASP A 30 6.84 -6.96 -21.42
N ARG A 31 6.42 -6.00 -22.23
CA ARG A 31 5.43 -4.97 -21.84
C ARG A 31 4.07 -5.56 -21.45
N SER A 32 3.68 -6.68 -22.05
CA SER A 32 2.42 -7.36 -21.71
C SER A 32 2.46 -7.88 -20.27
N VAL A 33 3.62 -8.44 -19.89
CA VAL A 33 3.88 -8.92 -18.53
C VAL A 33 3.91 -7.77 -17.53
N ALA A 34 4.56 -6.65 -17.85
CA ALA A 34 4.57 -5.46 -16.99
C ALA A 34 3.15 -4.91 -16.75
N GLY A 35 2.33 -4.84 -17.80
CA GLY A 35 0.92 -4.42 -17.68
C GLY A 35 0.10 -5.32 -16.76
N SER A 36 0.17 -6.64 -16.97
CA SER A 36 -0.54 -7.61 -16.12
C SER A 36 -0.08 -7.59 -14.66
N ILE A 37 1.21 -7.33 -14.41
CA ILE A 37 1.74 -7.12 -13.06
C ILE A 37 1.13 -5.88 -12.42
N VAL A 38 1.11 -4.75 -13.16
CA VAL A 38 0.53 -3.49 -12.68
C VAL A 38 -0.95 -3.66 -12.33
N ASP A 39 -1.74 -4.28 -13.23
CA ASP A 39 -3.16 -4.54 -12.99
C ASP A 39 -3.36 -5.33 -11.69
N ARG A 40 -2.57 -6.39 -11.50
CA ARG A 40 -2.65 -7.21 -10.29
C ARG A 40 -2.27 -6.45 -9.02
N LEU A 41 -1.28 -5.56 -9.08
CA LEU A 41 -0.88 -4.74 -7.94
C LEU A 41 -1.94 -3.67 -7.61
N LEU A 42 -2.58 -3.08 -8.62
CA LEU A 42 -3.67 -2.12 -8.42
C LEU A 42 -4.92 -2.78 -7.82
N GLU A 43 -5.22 -4.04 -8.19
CA GLU A 43 -6.26 -4.83 -7.51
C GLU A 43 -5.96 -5.00 -6.02
N LEU A 44 -4.71 -5.34 -5.66
CA LEU A 44 -4.29 -5.47 -4.27
C LEU A 44 -4.37 -4.11 -3.52
N ALA A 45 -4.04 -3.00 -4.19
CA ALA A 45 -4.19 -1.66 -3.61
C ALA A 45 -5.68 -1.31 -3.37
N ALA A 46 -6.57 -1.70 -4.30
CA ALA A 46 -8.01 -1.55 -4.12
C ALA A 46 -8.53 -2.38 -2.93
N GLU A 47 -8.06 -3.62 -2.76
CA GLU A 47 -8.40 -4.44 -1.58
C GLU A 47 -8.03 -3.74 -0.26
N VAL A 48 -6.87 -3.06 -0.22
CA VAL A 48 -6.42 -2.28 0.95
C VAL A 48 -7.37 -1.10 1.22
N ARG A 49 -7.70 -0.32 0.19
CA ARG A 49 -8.63 0.82 0.32
C ARG A 49 -10.01 0.41 0.79
N GLU A 50 -10.55 -0.67 0.23
CA GLU A 50 -11.86 -1.20 0.63
C GLU A 50 -11.84 -1.64 2.09
N SER A 51 -10.77 -2.33 2.51
CA SER A 51 -10.59 -2.74 3.90
C SER A 51 -10.53 -1.55 4.85
N TRP A 52 -9.78 -0.51 4.47
CA TRP A 52 -9.68 0.70 5.26
C TRP A 52 -11.04 1.39 5.36
N ALA A 53 -11.79 1.50 4.27
CA ALA A 53 -13.12 2.10 4.27
C ALA A 53 -14.07 1.37 5.24
N GLN A 54 -14.07 0.04 5.23
CA GLN A 54 -14.87 -0.78 6.14
C GLN A 54 -14.48 -0.55 7.62
N GLU A 55 -13.18 -0.56 7.92
CA GLU A 55 -12.67 -0.36 9.29
C GLU A 55 -12.84 1.10 9.77
N ALA A 56 -12.72 2.08 8.87
CA ALA A 56 -12.88 3.50 9.14
C ALA A 56 -14.32 3.87 9.49
N ILE A 57 -15.33 3.20 8.91
CA ILE A 57 -16.74 3.39 9.31
C ILE A 57 -16.92 3.02 10.79
N ALA A 58 -16.31 1.92 11.24
CA ALA A 58 -16.42 1.45 12.61
C ALA A 58 -15.57 2.28 13.59
N GLY A 59 -14.37 2.69 13.16
CA GLY A 59 -13.41 3.42 13.99
C GLY A 59 -13.62 4.94 14.04
N ARG A 60 -14.28 5.52 13.03
CA ARG A 60 -14.47 6.97 12.82
C ARG A 60 -13.17 7.76 13.04
N PRO A 61 -12.13 7.50 12.22
CA PRO A 61 -10.86 8.21 12.35
C PRO A 61 -11.07 9.72 12.18
N GLY A 62 -10.24 10.51 12.87
CA GLY A 62 -10.20 11.96 12.64
C GLY A 62 -9.83 12.31 11.20
N GLU A 63 -10.13 13.54 10.79
CA GLU A 63 -9.90 14.03 9.42
C GLU A 63 -8.42 13.92 8.99
N ALA A 64 -7.49 14.35 9.85
CA ALA A 64 -6.06 14.27 9.55
C ALA A 64 -5.58 12.85 9.27
N LEU A 65 -6.11 11.86 10.01
CA LEU A 65 -5.81 10.45 9.79
C LEU A 65 -6.39 9.96 8.46
N SER A 66 -7.64 10.30 8.17
CA SER A 66 -8.28 9.94 6.90
C SER A 66 -7.49 10.51 5.71
N ALA A 67 -7.05 11.76 5.80
CA ALA A 67 -6.24 12.41 4.77
C ALA A 67 -4.87 11.73 4.60
N PHE A 68 -4.18 11.40 5.70
CA PHE A 68 -2.89 10.71 5.66
C PHE A 68 -2.99 9.35 4.96
N VAL A 69 -4.00 8.54 5.29
CA VAL A 69 -4.19 7.22 4.66
C VAL A 69 -4.55 7.36 3.18
N ALA A 70 -5.44 8.29 2.83
CA ALA A 70 -5.81 8.55 1.45
C ALA A 70 -4.61 8.98 0.59
N GLU A 71 -3.79 9.90 1.12
CA GLU A 71 -2.59 10.38 0.44
C GLU A 71 -1.53 9.29 0.29
N SER A 72 -1.30 8.51 1.34
CA SER A 72 -0.37 7.37 1.28
C SER A 72 -0.80 6.36 0.22
N MET A 73 -2.08 6.00 0.17
CA MET A 73 -2.62 5.09 -0.84
C MET A 73 -2.53 5.66 -2.26
N ARG A 74 -2.79 6.96 -2.43
CA ARG A 74 -2.62 7.64 -3.73
C ARG A 74 -1.19 7.54 -4.24
N MET A 75 -0.21 7.75 -3.36
CA MET A 75 1.22 7.67 -3.72
C MET A 75 1.64 6.23 -4.06
N VAL A 76 1.13 5.24 -3.33
CA VAL A 76 1.30 3.81 -3.65
C VAL A 76 0.77 3.48 -5.05
N GLU A 77 -0.45 3.92 -5.37
CA GLU A 77 -1.08 3.65 -6.67
C GLU A 77 -0.34 4.33 -7.83
N LEU A 78 0.16 5.55 -7.62
CA LEU A 78 0.98 6.26 -8.60
C LEU A 78 2.30 5.55 -8.88
N ALA A 79 3.00 5.10 -7.83
CA ALA A 79 4.25 4.36 -7.98
C ALA A 79 4.04 3.03 -8.73
N ILE A 80 2.96 2.30 -8.42
CA ILE A 80 2.58 1.06 -9.12
C ILE A 80 2.29 1.34 -10.61
N SER A 81 1.50 2.37 -10.90
CA SER A 81 1.10 2.72 -12.26
C SER A 81 2.30 3.12 -13.14
N GLY A 82 3.36 3.65 -12.53
CA GLY A 82 4.61 3.99 -13.22
C GLY A 82 5.41 2.78 -13.71
N ILE A 83 5.21 1.58 -13.16
CA ILE A 83 6.03 0.39 -13.48
C ILE A 83 5.92 0.01 -14.96
N ALA A 84 4.73 0.15 -15.57
CA ALA A 84 4.50 -0.19 -16.97
C ALA A 84 4.82 0.95 -17.95
N GLN A 85 5.21 2.12 -17.46
CA GLN A 85 5.50 3.28 -18.31
C GLN A 85 6.90 3.19 -18.92
N GLU A 86 7.01 3.54 -20.20
CA GLU A 86 8.28 3.51 -20.93
C GLU A 86 9.23 4.60 -20.42
N GLY A 87 10.48 4.22 -20.17
CA GLY A 87 11.51 5.15 -19.68
C GLY A 87 11.41 5.50 -18.19
N SER A 88 10.50 4.88 -17.44
CA SER A 88 10.40 5.09 -15.99
C SER A 88 11.60 4.54 -15.23
N ASP A 89 12.08 5.31 -14.26
CA ASP A 89 13.10 4.87 -13.32
C ASP A 89 12.47 3.96 -12.26
N LEU A 90 12.64 2.66 -12.43
CA LEU A 90 12.08 1.64 -11.53
C LEU A 90 12.63 1.75 -10.10
N GLU A 91 13.86 2.23 -9.93
CA GLU A 91 14.45 2.38 -8.59
C GLU A 91 13.84 3.59 -7.87
N LEU A 92 13.59 4.69 -8.61
CA LEU A 92 12.84 5.82 -8.08
C LEU A 92 11.40 5.43 -7.70
N LEU A 93 10.69 4.72 -8.58
CA LEU A 93 9.33 4.24 -8.31
C LEU A 93 9.27 3.31 -7.08
N ARG A 94 10.28 2.44 -6.91
CA ARG A 94 10.40 1.58 -5.73
C ARG A 94 10.56 2.42 -4.46
N GLN A 95 11.42 3.44 -4.49
CA GLN A 95 11.63 4.33 -3.35
C GLN A 95 10.36 5.11 -3.00
N ASP A 96 9.63 5.61 -4.00
CA ASP A 96 8.38 6.33 -3.79
C ASP A 96 7.29 5.43 -3.22
N PHE A 97 7.19 4.19 -3.71
CA PHE A 97 6.32 3.17 -3.12
C PHE A 97 6.67 2.91 -1.64
N ASP A 98 7.95 2.64 -1.34
CA ASP A 98 8.40 2.32 0.02
C ASP A 98 8.17 3.48 0.99
N ARG A 99 8.41 4.72 0.55
CA ARG A 99 8.16 5.95 1.32
C ARG A 99 6.70 6.15 1.67
N ALA A 100 5.77 5.66 0.84
CA ALA A 100 4.34 5.76 1.11
C ALA A 100 3.82 4.56 1.92
N ALA A 101 4.21 3.34 1.57
CA ALA A 101 3.65 2.12 2.13
C ALA A 101 4.19 1.77 3.53
N LEU A 102 5.49 1.92 3.77
CA LEU A 102 6.10 1.48 5.03
C LEU A 102 5.68 2.34 6.23
N PRO A 103 5.64 3.69 6.14
CA PRO A 103 5.11 4.51 7.23
C PRO A 103 3.64 4.21 7.51
N LEU A 104 2.83 4.00 6.46
CA LEU A 104 1.43 3.62 6.61
C LEU A 104 1.28 2.30 7.38
N GLU A 105 2.12 1.30 7.10
CA GLU A 105 2.11 0.02 7.82
C GLU A 105 2.41 0.19 9.30
N VAL A 106 3.45 0.96 9.64
CA VAL A 106 3.81 1.25 11.04
C VAL A 106 2.69 2.01 11.74
N PHE A 107 2.10 3.00 11.05
CA PHE A 107 1.04 3.83 11.59
C PHE A 107 -0.21 3.01 11.92
N LEU A 108 -0.68 2.16 11.00
CA LEU A 108 -1.84 1.29 11.22
C LEU A 108 -1.64 0.35 12.42
N ARG A 109 -0.43 -0.22 12.58
CA ARG A 109 -0.10 -1.04 13.75
C ARG A 109 -0.22 -0.24 15.06
N GLY A 110 0.18 1.02 15.06
CA GLY A 110 0.05 1.93 16.21
C GLY A 110 -1.41 2.14 16.65
N LEU A 111 -2.34 2.27 15.70
CA LEU A 111 -3.77 2.45 15.98
C LEU A 111 -4.43 1.27 16.70
N ASP A 112 -3.86 0.07 16.55
CA ASP A 112 -4.31 -1.15 17.23
C ASP A 112 -3.68 -1.32 18.61
N ALA A 113 -2.51 -0.71 18.86
CA ALA A 113 -1.80 -0.77 20.13
C ALA A 113 -2.39 0.17 21.20
N GLU A 114 -2.85 1.37 20.80
CA GLU A 114 -3.48 2.36 21.71
C GLU A 114 -4.62 1.77 22.57
N PRO A 115 -5.61 1.05 21.99
CA PRO A 115 -6.66 0.42 22.78
C PRO A 115 -6.18 -0.71 23.71
N ALA A 116 -5.05 -1.33 23.44
CA ALA A 116 -4.51 -2.42 24.28
C ALA A 116 -3.84 -1.86 25.55
N LEU A 117 -3.15 -0.72 25.42
CA LEU A 117 -2.55 -0.01 26.55
C LEU A 117 -3.61 0.50 27.54
N GLN A 118 -4.73 1.02 27.03
CA GLN A 118 -5.84 1.51 27.87
C GLN A 118 -6.57 0.40 28.67
N ARG A 119 -6.49 -0.87 28.26
CA ARG A 119 -7.11 -1.99 28.99
C ARG A 119 -6.22 -2.59 30.08
N SER A 120 -4.93 -2.25 30.09
CA SER A 120 -3.92 -2.84 30.98
C SER A 120 -3.50 -1.89 32.11
N ALA A 121 -4.11 -0.71 32.19
CA ALA A 121 -3.91 0.33 33.20
C ALA A 121 -5.18 0.47 34.06
#